data_AF-W1Y4A3-F1
#
_entry.id   AF-W1Y4A3-F1
#
_cell.length_a   1.000
_cell.length_b   1.000
_cell.length_c   1.000
_cell.angle_alpha   90.00
_cell.angle_beta   90.00
_cell.angle_gamma   90.00
#
_symmetry.space_group_name_H-M   'P 1'
#
loop_
_entity.id
_entity.type
_entity.pdbx_description
1 polymer ?
#
loop_
_entity_poly.entity_id
_entity_poly.type
_entity_poly.pdbx_seq_one_letter_code
_entity_poly.pdbx_strand_id
1 'polypeptide(L)' 'IIASKTFTTLETLTNARCVRAWLLDGLVAAGAIEDTEEARRVAVAKHFVAVSTALDKVEEFGIDPVNAFGFWSWVGG' A
#
# COMPACT_ATOMS: atom_id res chain seq x y z
N ILE A 1 5.88 -3.79 1.45
CA ILE A 1 5.48 -3.49 2.85
C ILE A 1 5.66 -2.00 3.07
N ILE A 2 4.63 -1.30 3.57
CA ILE A 2 4.72 0.12 3.95
C ILE A 2 4.62 0.21 5.47
N ALA A 3 5.69 0.68 6.13
CA ALA A 3 5.73 0.85 7.57
C ALA A 3 5.70 2.33 7.93
N SER A 4 4.61 2.77 8.55
CA SER A 4 4.49 4.13 9.09
C SER A 4 3.42 4.15 10.16
N LYS A 5 3.80 4.63 11.36
CA LYS A 5 2.89 4.71 12.51
C LYS A 5 1.64 5.53 12.19
N THR A 6 1.83 6.74 11.69
CA THR A 6 0.74 7.67 11.39
C THR A 6 0.17 7.52 9.98
N PHE A 7 0.90 6.81 9.10
CA PHE A 7 0.60 6.67 7.68
C PHE A 7 0.43 8.02 6.96
N THR A 8 1.11 9.06 7.46
CA THR A 8 1.11 10.42 6.90
C THR A 8 2.49 10.96 6.61
N THR A 9 3.55 10.23 7.00
CA THR A 9 4.93 10.63 6.77
C THR A 9 5.15 10.86 5.27
N LEU A 10 5.54 12.09 4.90
CA LEU A 10 5.59 12.52 3.51
C LEU A 10 6.54 11.67 2.69
N GLU A 11 7.73 11.41 3.22
CA GLU A 11 8.77 10.60 2.58
C GLU A 11 8.27 9.17 2.35
N THR A 12 7.65 8.56 3.37
CA THR A 12 7.11 7.20 3.27
C THR A 12 5.99 7.12 2.23
N LEU A 13 5.05 8.06 2.24
CA LEU A 13 3.94 8.05 1.27
C LEU A 13 4.40 8.37 -0.15
N THR A 14 5.41 9.23 -0.30
CA THR A 14 6.00 9.54 -1.61
C THR A 14 6.67 8.29 -2.18
N ASN A 15 7.47 7.58 -1.38
CA ASN A 15 8.08 6.32 -1.78
C ASN A 15 7.03 5.24 -2.07
N ALA A 16 6.01 5.12 -1.24
CA ALA A 16 4.92 4.16 -1.43
C ALA A 16 4.18 4.37 -2.75
N ARG A 17 3.86 5.62 -3.10
CA ARG A 17 3.22 5.97 -4.38
C ARG A 17 4.12 5.66 -5.56
N CYS A 18 5.41 5.98 -5.46
CA CYS A 18 6.40 5.68 -6.50
C CYS A 18 6.51 4.17 -6.76
N VAL A 19 6.65 3.36 -5.71
CA VAL A 19 6.70 1.90 -5.82
C VAL A 19 5.39 1.32 -6.34
N ARG A 20 4.24 1.87 -5.94
CA ARG A 20 2.92 1.45 -6.46
C ARG A 20 2.81 1.68 -7.97
N ALA A 21 3.19 2.86 -8.45
CA ALA A 21 3.20 3.15 -9.88
C ALA A 21 4.15 2.20 -10.63
N TRP A 22 5.40 2.10 -10.18
CA TRP A 22 6.39 1.19 -10.77
C TRP A 22 5.91 -0.26 -10.88
N LEU A 23 5.28 -0.80 -9.83
CA LEU A 23 4.76 -2.16 -9.84
C LEU A 23 3.62 -2.33 -10.85
N LEU A 24 2.63 -1.43 -10.81
CA LEU A 24 1.44 -1.55 -11.67
C LEU A 24 1.82 -1.39 -13.14
N ASP A 25 2.66 -0.42 -13.46
CA ASP A 25 3.15 -0.20 -14.82
C ASP A 25 3.94 -1.41 -15.33
N GLY A 26 4.79 -1.99 -14.47
CA GLY A 26 5.54 -3.20 -14.79
C GLY A 26 4.64 -4.43 -15.03
N LEU A 27 3.61 -4.62 -14.21
CA LEU A 27 2.65 -5.73 -14.37
C LEU A 27 1.82 -5.61 -15.64
N VAL A 28 1.37 -4.39 -15.98
CA VAL A 28 0.65 -4.12 -17.23
C VAL A 28 1.58 -4.34 -18.43
N ALA A 29 2.79 -3.79 -18.41
CA ALA A 29 3.76 -3.94 -19.50
C ALA A 29 4.16 -5.41 -19.75
N ALA A 30 4.19 -6.23 -18.69
CA ALA A 30 4.45 -7.66 -18.78
C ALA A 30 3.23 -8.48 -19.23
N GLY A 31 2.05 -7.86 -19.39
CA GLY A 31 0.80 -8.56 -19.68
C GLY A 31 0.30 -9.45 -18.54
N ALA A 32 0.78 -9.23 -17.31
CA ALA A 32 0.41 -10.02 -16.14
C ALA A 32 -0.96 -9.62 -15.58
N ILE A 33 -1.38 -8.37 -15.81
CA ILE A 33 -2.70 -7.84 -15.48
C ILE A 33 -3.21 -6.97 -16.63
N GLU A 34 -4.52 -6.80 -16.72
CA GLU A 34 -5.15 -5.82 -17.62
C GLU A 34 -4.93 -4.39 -17.13
N ASP A 35 -4.93 -3.43 -18.07
CA ASP A 35 -4.92 -1.99 -17.78
C ASP A 35 -6.33 -1.52 -17.39
N THR A 36 -6.83 -2.04 -16.26
CA THR A 36 -8.12 -1.66 -15.69
C THR A 36 -7.97 -1.35 -14.19
N GLU A 37 -8.79 -0.44 -13.68
CA GLU A 37 -8.73 -0.08 -12.26
C GLU A 37 -9.00 -1.26 -11.33
N GLU A 38 -9.89 -2.17 -11.73
CA GLU A 38 -10.17 -3.37 -10.93
C GLU A 38 -8.96 -4.31 -10.87
N ALA A 39 -8.32 -4.60 -12.02
CA ALA A 39 -7.12 -5.44 -12.06
C ALA A 39 -5.97 -4.81 -11.26
N ARG A 40 -5.81 -3.48 -11.34
CA ARG A 40 -4.85 -2.73 -10.52
C ARG A 40 -5.15 -2.82 -9.03
N ARG A 41 -6.41 -2.69 -8.59
CA ARG A 41 -6.80 -2.85 -7.17
C ARG A 41 -6.47 -4.25 -6.67
N VAL A 42 -6.79 -5.29 -7.44
CA VAL A 42 -6.45 -6.68 -7.10
C VAL A 42 -4.94 -6.89 -6.99
N ALA A 43 -4.14 -6.28 -7.89
CA ALA A 43 -2.69 -6.32 -7.81
C ALA A 43 -2.16 -5.63 -6.54
N VAL A 44 -2.67 -4.44 -6.20
CA VAL A 44 -2.29 -3.74 -4.96
C VAL A 44 -2.59 -4.61 -3.74
N ALA A 45 -3.77 -5.22 -3.66
CA ALA A 45 -4.15 -6.10 -2.56
C ALA A 45 -3.24 -7.33 -2.41
N LYS A 46 -2.64 -7.84 -3.50
CA LYS A 46 -1.73 -9.01 -3.46
C LYS A 46 -0.27 -8.66 -3.15
N HIS A 47 0.15 -7.43 -3.44
CA HIS A 47 1.57 -7.04 -3.38
C HIS A 47 1.90 -6.01 -2.30
N PHE A 48 0.90 -5.35 -1.71
CA PHE A 48 1.07 -4.39 -0.63
C PHE A 48 0.44 -4.87 0.66
N VAL A 49 1.21 -4.72 1.74
CA VAL A 49 0.77 -4.85 3.13
C VAL A 49 1.27 -3.61 3.89
N ALA A 50 0.57 -3.24 4.96
CA ALA A 50 0.92 -2.08 5.78
C ALA A 50 1.21 -2.49 7.23
N VAL A 51 2.12 -1.76 7.88
CA VAL A 51 2.34 -1.82 9.32
C VAL A 51 2.08 -0.42 9.87
N SER A 52 0.98 -0.24 10.58
CA SER A 52 0.50 1.08 10.99
C SER A 52 -0.42 1.04 12.21
N THR A 53 -0.60 2.19 12.86
CA THR A 53 -1.70 2.39 13.81
C THR A 53 -2.89 3.11 13.16
N ALA A 54 -2.74 3.61 11.92
CA ALA A 54 -3.75 4.36 11.17
C ALA A 54 -4.38 3.50 10.07
N LEU A 55 -5.21 2.53 10.48
CA LEU A 55 -5.81 1.55 9.56
C LEU A 55 -6.78 2.18 8.55
N ASP A 56 -7.45 3.27 8.94
CA ASP A 56 -8.29 4.11 8.07
C ASP A 56 -7.50 4.62 6.85
N LYS A 57 -6.31 5.16 7.09
CA LYS A 57 -5.46 5.70 6.01
C LYS A 57 -4.81 4.61 5.15
N VAL A 58 -4.60 3.43 5.72
CA VAL A 58 -4.15 2.25 4.98
C VAL A 58 -5.22 1.81 3.99
N GLU A 59 -6.48 1.78 4.43
CA GLU A 59 -7.62 1.45 3.57
C GLU A 59 -7.82 2.50 2.46
N GLU A 60 -7.72 3.79 2.79
CA GLU A 60 -7.78 4.88 1.79
C GLU A 60 -6.66 4.78 0.73
N PHE A 61 -5.49 4.26 1.10
CA PHE A 61 -4.40 4.00 0.15
C PHE A 61 -4.72 2.82 -0.79
N GLY A 62 -5.73 2.02 -0.47
CA GLY A 62 -6.19 0.87 -1.25
C GLY A 62 -5.59 -0.47 -0.82
N ILE A 63 -5.00 -0.54 0.37
CA ILE A 63 -4.56 -1.80 0.97
C ILE A 63 -5.73 -2.40 1.76
N ASP A 64 -6.02 -3.67 1.51
CA ASP A 64 -7.04 -4.41 2.26
C ASP A 64 -6.73 -4.36 3.77
N PRO A 65 -7.70 -4.02 4.65
CA PRO A 65 -7.50 -4.07 6.10
C PRO A 65 -6.97 -5.41 6.63
N VAL A 66 -7.26 -6.54 5.96
CA VAL A 66 -6.69 -7.86 6.30
C VAL A 66 -5.16 -7.89 6.12
N ASN A 67 -4.64 -7.05 5.22
CA ASN A 67 -3.22 -6.88 4.94
C ASN A 67 -2.60 -5.72 5.76
N ALA A 68 -3.32 -5.19 6.75
CA ALA A 68 -2.86 -4.16 7.65
C ALA A 68 -2.52 -4.75 9.03
N PHE A 69 -1.24 -4.73 9.36
CA PHE A 69 -0.72 -5.20 10.63
C PHE A 69 -0.68 -4.04 11.62
N GLY A 70 -1.67 -4.02 12.51
CA GLY A 70 -1.80 -3.04 13.57
C GLY A 70 -0.69 -3.10 14.61
N PHE A 71 -0.32 -1.95 15.17
CA PHE A 71 0.45 -1.86 16.42
C PHE A 71 -0.08 -0.72 17.30
N TRP A 72 0.53 -0.47 18.46
CA TRP A 72 -0.01 0.49 19.43
C TRP A 72 0.74 1.81 19.49
N SER A 73 0.03 2.85 19.93
CA SER A 73 0.56 4.20 20.11
C SER A 73 1.71 4.29 21.11
N TRP A 74 1.79 3.38 22.08
CA TRP A 74 2.86 3.32 23.08
C TRP A 74 4.15 2.66 22.58
N VAL A 75 4.15 2.06 21.38
CA VAL A 75 5.38 1.56 20.73
C VAL A 75 6.07 2.75 20.06
N GLY A 76 7.24 3.13 20.56
CA GLY A 76 8.11 4.13 19.93
C GLY A 76 8.57 3.69 18.54
N GLY A 77 8.81 4.67 17.65
CA GLY A 77 9.32 4.42 16.30
C GLY A 77 10.82 4.22 16.25
#